data_AF-A0A8T0D8W2-F1
#
_entry.id   AF-A0A8T0D8W2-F1
#
_cell.length_a   1.000
_cell.length_b   1.000
_cell.length_c   1.000
_cell.angle_alpha   90.00
_cell.angle_beta   90.00
_cell.angle_gamma   90.00
#
_symmetry.space_group_name_H-M   'P 1'
#
loop_
_entity.id
_entity.type
_entity.pdbx_description
1 polymer ?
#
loop_
_entity_poly.entity_id
_entity_poly.type
_entity_poly.pdbx_seq_one_letter_code
_entity_poly.pdbx_strand_id
1 'polypeptide(L)'
;MLSRISEAFGCPRSKEYSTDDSPVREASWLSQSTREPSLFVKPVPVLQEAIRKMGIARCDTSGRFYFSHFSSESQQVVSGERQTPWGVVHTSRQRCKAVENFLNESDTYSGVIIRELRELATSSDENACNGLATFFDLLVPLLTEKPNDSIPTTDDDVLILFGSPATVFQLLISVKTLTPLMTDLGLELVACSSFHSQRILEQFRPPVGITTMFSSKQAFTETSSRLLQLFQVISDTHLQASILSILPDLASCPCASSGDILSDADRSSLVNQLIELLRTIPLGTIGSTEDHSDPICCLLECLTGFAIDVERSNQLYDVCFELLDRCYTDETYYVYLPVIIRCLLVNGPTIPRTSELSKCVSRLRRYCVFPKSDVITRSSSNSVDCVLVEVLRLTFQFNSTLVIE
;
A
#
# COMPACT_ATOMS: atom_id res chain seq x y z
N MET A 1 -11.47 -70.45 31.53
CA MET A 1 -12.44 -71.46 32.01
C MET A 1 -13.34 -70.79 33.04
N LEU A 2 -14.65 -70.91 32.82
CA LEU A 2 -15.75 -70.23 33.51
C LEU A 2 -15.91 -70.59 34.99
N SER A 3 -16.77 -69.78 35.66
CA SER A 3 -17.62 -70.09 36.83
C SER A 3 -17.04 -69.65 38.19
N ARG A 4 -17.75 -69.02 39.13
CA ARG A 4 -19.19 -68.85 39.51
C ARG A 4 -19.28 -67.53 40.35
N ILE A 5 -20.30 -66.66 40.27
CA ILE A 5 -21.67 -66.76 40.86
C ILE A 5 -21.58 -67.06 42.38
N SER A 6 -22.19 -66.41 43.36
CA SER A 6 -23.26 -65.41 43.50
C SER A 6 -23.22 -64.94 44.98
N GLU A 7 -23.82 -63.77 45.26
CA GLU A 7 -24.81 -63.47 46.33
C GLU A 7 -24.59 -63.99 47.77
N ALA A 8 -24.99 -63.32 48.85
CA ALA A 8 -25.66 -62.06 49.11
C ALA A 8 -25.84 -61.92 50.65
N PHE A 9 -26.43 -60.79 51.05
CA PHE A 9 -27.09 -60.53 52.34
C PHE A 9 -26.16 -60.33 53.56
N GLY A 10 -26.20 -59.22 54.31
CA GLY A 10 -27.03 -58.04 54.24
C GLY A 10 -26.90 -57.21 55.53
N CYS A 11 -26.71 -55.88 55.37
CA CYS A 11 -27.29 -54.72 56.11
C CYS A 11 -27.29 -54.66 57.67
N PRO A 12 -27.50 -53.47 58.32
CA PRO A 12 -27.42 -52.07 57.82
C PRO A 12 -26.93 -50.99 58.84
N ARG A 13 -26.89 -49.73 58.35
CA ARG A 13 -27.08 -48.42 59.04
C ARG A 13 -25.89 -47.86 59.87
N SER A 14 -25.54 -46.57 59.82
CA SER A 14 -26.19 -45.38 59.22
C SER A 14 -25.26 -44.15 59.27
N LYS A 15 -25.31 -43.36 58.18
CA LYS A 15 -25.36 -41.87 58.07
C LYS A 15 -24.14 -41.04 58.51
N GLU A 16 -23.40 -40.50 57.53
CA GLU A 16 -23.56 -39.15 56.94
C GLU A 16 -22.67 -38.12 57.67
N TYR A 17 -21.50 -37.76 57.12
CA TYR A 17 -21.35 -36.59 56.25
C TYR A 17 -19.94 -36.53 55.65
N SER A 18 -19.89 -36.05 54.41
CA SER A 18 -18.78 -36.04 53.48
C SER A 18 -17.88 -34.81 53.70
N THR A 19 -16.58 -34.97 53.47
CA THR A 19 -15.81 -34.10 52.57
C THR A 19 -14.54 -34.84 52.14
N ASP A 20 -14.44 -35.06 50.83
CA ASP A 20 -13.35 -35.77 50.16
C ASP A 20 -12.01 -35.07 50.35
N ASP A 21 -11.07 -35.81 50.90
CA ASP A 21 -9.63 -35.62 50.75
C ASP A 21 -9.17 -36.63 49.70
N SER A 22 -8.70 -36.17 48.54
CA SER A 22 -7.79 -36.95 47.70
C SER A 22 -6.96 -36.06 46.78
N PRO A 23 -5.67 -36.39 46.62
CA PRO A 23 -4.63 -35.43 46.32
C PRO A 23 -4.52 -35.09 44.83
N VAL A 24 -3.94 -33.91 44.59
CA VAL A 24 -3.45 -33.41 43.30
C VAL A 24 -2.69 -34.51 42.58
N ARG A 25 -3.32 -35.10 41.56
CA ARG A 25 -2.60 -35.90 40.56
C ARG A 25 -1.76 -34.93 39.75
N GLU A 26 -0.45 -35.05 39.91
CA GLU A 26 0.57 -34.47 39.05
C GLU A 26 0.14 -34.57 37.59
N ALA A 27 0.01 -33.41 36.95
CA ALA A 27 -0.22 -33.32 35.53
C ALA A 27 0.95 -34.01 34.82
N SER A 28 0.61 -35.08 34.10
CA SER A 28 1.49 -35.80 33.21
C SER A 28 2.30 -34.85 32.34
N TRP A 29 3.62 -34.84 32.52
CA TRP A 29 4.61 -34.13 31.69
C TRP A 29 4.57 -34.56 30.20
N LEU A 30 3.73 -35.53 29.84
CA LEU A 30 3.49 -35.99 28.46
C LEU A 30 2.31 -35.27 27.77
N SER A 31 1.67 -34.30 28.43
CA SER A 31 0.81 -33.34 27.75
C SER A 31 1.64 -32.18 27.19
N GLN A 32 2.72 -32.52 26.46
CA GLN A 32 3.30 -31.61 25.48
C GLN A 32 2.24 -31.42 24.39
N SER A 33 1.41 -30.40 24.59
CA SER A 33 0.68 -29.75 23.50
C SER A 33 1.66 -29.60 22.36
N THR A 34 1.36 -30.23 21.22
CA THR A 34 1.99 -29.98 19.92
C THR A 34 1.66 -28.54 19.51
N ARG A 35 2.19 -27.56 20.26
CA ARG A 35 2.22 -26.18 19.84
C ARG A 35 3.29 -26.13 18.77
N GLU A 36 2.84 -25.93 17.53
CA GLU A 36 3.75 -25.56 16.47
C GLU A 36 4.63 -24.40 16.94
N PRO A 37 5.93 -24.40 16.60
CA PRO A 37 6.82 -23.32 16.97
C PRO A 37 6.25 -22.01 16.41
N SER A 38 6.27 -20.96 17.24
CA SER A 38 5.81 -19.64 16.82
C SER A 38 6.78 -19.09 15.78
N LEU A 39 6.23 -18.65 14.66
CA LEU A 39 7.00 -18.05 13.57
C LEU A 39 7.38 -16.58 13.86
N PHE A 40 6.66 -15.94 14.80
CA PHE A 40 6.75 -14.51 15.08
C PHE A 40 7.26 -14.24 16.50
N VAL A 41 7.73 -13.02 16.74
CA VAL A 41 8.17 -12.55 18.07
C VAL A 41 7.03 -12.56 19.11
N LYS A 42 5.78 -12.49 18.66
CA LYS A 42 4.57 -12.64 19.50
C LYS A 42 3.72 -13.80 19.01
N PRO A 43 2.96 -14.46 19.90
CA PRO A 43 2.06 -15.53 19.51
C PRO A 43 0.90 -14.99 18.68
N VAL A 44 0.93 -15.24 17.37
CA VAL A 44 -0.12 -14.86 16.41
C VAL A 44 -0.66 -16.10 15.68
N PRO A 45 -1.29 -17.04 16.40
CA PRO A 45 -1.63 -18.35 15.87
C PRO A 45 -2.60 -18.31 14.69
N VAL A 46 -3.56 -17.37 14.68
CA VAL A 46 -4.54 -17.28 13.59
C VAL A 46 -3.92 -16.67 12.35
N LEU A 47 -3.08 -15.63 12.50
CA LEU A 47 -2.29 -15.07 11.41
C LEU A 47 -1.32 -16.10 10.82
N GLN A 48 -0.61 -16.86 11.66
CA GLN A 48 0.32 -17.90 11.22
C GLN A 48 -0.39 -18.98 10.41
N GLU A 49 -1.58 -19.41 10.85
CA GLU A 49 -2.40 -20.37 10.10
C GLU A 49 -2.89 -19.79 8.77
N ALA A 50 -3.31 -18.52 8.74
CA ALA A 50 -3.70 -17.85 7.49
C ALA A 50 -2.53 -17.79 6.49
N ILE A 51 -1.33 -17.42 6.94
CA ILE A 51 -0.10 -17.38 6.11
C ILE A 51 0.23 -18.78 5.56
N ARG A 52 0.10 -19.81 6.39
CA ARG A 52 0.31 -21.21 5.98
C ARG A 52 -0.72 -21.65 4.93
N LYS A 53 -1.99 -21.27 5.10
CA LYS A 53 -3.06 -21.52 4.12
C LYS A 53 -2.85 -20.79 2.80
N MET A 54 -2.17 -19.63 2.81
CA MET A 54 -1.70 -18.99 1.58
C MET A 54 -0.56 -19.76 0.91
N GLY A 55 0.01 -20.79 1.54
CA GLY A 55 1.20 -21.49 1.07
C GLY A 55 2.45 -20.58 1.13
N ILE A 56 2.59 -19.79 2.18
CA ILE A 56 3.77 -18.97 2.42
C ILE A 56 4.56 -19.63 3.55
N ALA A 57 5.88 -19.73 3.35
CA ALA A 57 6.79 -20.25 4.35
C ALA A 57 7.92 -19.26 4.60
N ARG A 58 8.61 -19.40 5.72
CA ARG A 58 9.77 -18.60 6.08
C ARG A 58 11.03 -19.44 5.98
N CYS A 59 12.08 -18.88 5.42
CA CYS A 59 13.37 -19.55 5.39
C CYS A 59 14.09 -19.32 6.72
N ASP A 60 14.52 -20.40 7.39
CA ASP A 60 15.22 -20.31 8.67
C ASP A 60 16.60 -19.65 8.55
N THR A 61 17.27 -19.76 7.39
CA THR A 61 18.62 -19.20 7.17
C THR A 61 18.60 -17.72 6.82
N SER A 62 17.70 -17.30 5.91
CA SER A 62 17.61 -15.90 5.48
C SER A 62 16.61 -15.06 6.27
N GLY A 63 15.73 -15.69 7.05
CA GLY A 63 14.63 -15.04 7.76
C GLY A 63 13.51 -14.52 6.85
N ARG A 64 13.62 -14.66 5.52
CA ARG A 64 12.65 -14.10 4.56
C ARG A 64 11.51 -15.06 4.25
N PHE A 65 10.34 -14.48 4.00
CA PHE A 65 9.19 -15.21 3.49
C PHE A 65 9.29 -15.47 1.99
N TYR A 66 8.79 -16.63 1.58
CA TYR A 66 8.74 -17.07 0.20
C TYR A 66 7.45 -17.83 -0.11
N PHE A 67 7.06 -17.87 -1.38
CA PHE A 67 5.97 -18.70 -1.84
C PHE A 67 6.38 -20.18 -1.79
N SER A 68 5.76 -20.96 -0.90
CA SER A 68 5.92 -22.41 -0.87
C SER A 68 4.98 -23.09 -1.87
N HIS A 69 5.14 -24.40 -2.02
CA HIS A 69 4.23 -25.22 -2.81
C HIS A 69 2.78 -25.01 -2.36
N PHE A 70 1.93 -24.70 -3.34
CA PHE A 70 0.51 -24.47 -3.15
C PHE A 70 -0.27 -25.46 -4.01
N SER A 71 -0.86 -26.46 -3.38
CA SER A 71 -1.74 -27.42 -4.04
C SER A 71 -3.11 -26.78 -4.20
N SER A 72 -3.34 -26.12 -5.32
CA SER A 72 -4.68 -25.72 -5.73
C SER A 72 -5.38 -26.89 -6.41
N GLU A 73 -6.57 -27.29 -5.96
CA GLU A 73 -7.41 -28.32 -6.62
C GLU A 73 -7.73 -27.99 -8.08
N SER A 74 -7.50 -26.73 -8.51
CA SER A 74 -7.76 -26.23 -9.87
C SER A 74 -6.54 -26.18 -10.78
N GLN A 75 -5.35 -26.58 -10.32
CA GLN A 75 -4.22 -26.85 -11.19
C GLN A 75 -3.96 -28.36 -11.22
N GLN A 76 -4.36 -29.01 -12.32
CA GLN A 76 -3.63 -30.18 -12.78
C GLN A 76 -2.21 -29.70 -13.10
N VAL A 77 -1.35 -29.68 -12.07
CA VAL A 77 0.09 -29.60 -12.27
C VAL A 77 0.41 -30.87 -13.04
N VAL A 78 0.70 -30.73 -14.33
CA VAL A 78 1.39 -31.77 -15.09
C VAL A 78 2.66 -32.03 -14.31
N SER A 79 2.68 -33.13 -13.58
CA SER A 79 3.75 -33.53 -12.67
C SER A 79 5.05 -33.60 -13.45
N GLY A 80 5.88 -32.56 -13.37
CA GLY A 80 7.17 -32.47 -14.06
C GLY A 80 7.66 -31.08 -14.42
N GLU A 81 6.80 -30.06 -14.55
CA GLU A 81 7.25 -28.70 -14.90
C GLU A 81 7.64 -27.89 -13.66
N ARG A 82 8.89 -27.39 -13.65
CA ARG A 82 9.38 -26.45 -12.63
C ARG A 82 8.59 -25.15 -12.77
N GLN A 83 7.89 -24.73 -11.70
CA GLN A 83 7.15 -23.47 -11.71
C GLN A 83 8.12 -22.30 -11.90
N THR A 84 7.86 -21.46 -12.90
CA THR A 84 8.63 -20.24 -13.11
C THR A 84 8.27 -19.19 -12.05
N PRO A 85 9.18 -18.27 -11.68
CA PRO A 85 8.89 -17.17 -10.75
C PRO A 85 7.63 -16.40 -11.12
N TRP A 86 7.43 -16.14 -12.42
CA TRP A 86 6.23 -15.51 -12.96
C TRP A 86 4.95 -16.32 -12.68
N GLY A 87 4.98 -17.63 -12.94
CA GLY A 87 3.86 -18.53 -12.67
C GLY A 87 3.48 -18.56 -11.19
N VAL A 88 4.48 -18.53 -10.29
CA VAL A 88 4.29 -18.50 -8.84
C VAL A 88 3.56 -17.22 -8.42
N VAL A 89 4.00 -16.05 -8.87
CA VAL A 89 3.39 -14.77 -8.50
C VAL A 89 1.92 -14.68 -8.93
N HIS A 90 1.58 -15.25 -10.09
CA HIS A 90 0.19 -15.31 -10.57
C HIS A 90 -0.73 -16.28 -9.80
N THR A 91 -0.20 -17.10 -8.89
CA THR A 91 -1.03 -17.91 -7.97
C THR A 91 -1.60 -17.09 -6.80
N SER A 92 -1.17 -15.84 -6.61
CA SER A 92 -1.59 -14.95 -5.52
C SER A 92 -3.11 -14.87 -5.34
N ARG A 93 -3.87 -14.78 -6.43
CA ARG A 93 -5.34 -14.74 -6.38
C ARG A 93 -5.95 -16.02 -5.81
N GLN A 94 -5.38 -17.19 -6.13
CA GLN A 94 -5.87 -18.48 -5.63
C GLN A 94 -5.51 -18.65 -4.15
N ARG A 95 -4.34 -18.16 -3.74
CA ARG A 95 -3.89 -18.13 -2.34
C ARG A 95 -4.80 -17.24 -1.47
N CYS A 96 -5.21 -16.07 -1.98
CA CYS A 96 -6.18 -15.21 -1.30
C CYS A 96 -7.54 -15.92 -1.13
N LYS A 97 -8.01 -16.65 -2.15
CA LYS A 97 -9.25 -17.44 -2.06
C LYS A 97 -9.18 -18.56 -1.02
N ALA A 98 -8.02 -19.21 -0.86
CA ALA A 98 -7.85 -20.25 0.15
C ALA A 98 -7.98 -19.70 1.58
N VAL A 99 -7.45 -18.49 1.82
CA VAL A 99 -7.62 -17.82 3.12
C VAL A 99 -9.05 -17.32 3.30
N GLU A 100 -9.68 -16.77 2.27
CA GLU A 100 -11.09 -16.38 2.34
C GLU A 100 -11.98 -17.56 2.78
N ASN A 101 -11.74 -18.77 2.25
CA ASN A 101 -12.47 -19.96 2.68
C ASN A 101 -12.22 -20.31 4.16
N PHE A 102 -10.97 -20.20 4.62
CA PHE A 102 -10.61 -20.42 6.03
C PHE A 102 -11.29 -19.39 6.96
N LEU A 103 -11.37 -18.12 6.56
CA LEU A 103 -12.05 -17.09 7.35
C LEU A 103 -13.56 -17.30 7.42
N ASN A 104 -14.16 -17.82 6.35
CA ASN A 104 -15.59 -18.16 6.33
C ASN A 104 -15.95 -19.35 7.25
N GLU A 105 -14.96 -20.09 7.80
CA GLU A 105 -15.21 -21.12 8.81
C GLU A 105 -15.56 -20.52 10.18
N SER A 106 -15.15 -19.27 10.47
CA SER A 106 -15.48 -18.56 11.71
C SER A 106 -15.39 -17.05 11.55
N ASP A 107 -16.51 -16.37 11.76
CA ASP A 107 -16.63 -14.91 11.69
C ASP A 107 -15.66 -14.15 12.64
N THR A 108 -15.15 -14.82 13.68
CA THR A 108 -14.22 -14.21 14.63
C THR A 108 -12.79 -14.10 14.12
N TYR A 109 -12.37 -14.95 13.15
CA TYR A 109 -10.97 -15.02 12.74
C TYR A 109 -10.47 -13.72 12.11
N SER A 110 -11.32 -13.05 11.33
CA SER A 110 -10.98 -11.75 10.74
C SER A 110 -10.63 -10.71 11.81
N GLY A 111 -11.42 -10.61 12.87
CA GLY A 111 -11.14 -9.71 13.99
C GLY A 111 -9.90 -10.10 14.79
N VAL A 112 -9.65 -11.41 14.98
CA VAL A 112 -8.47 -11.91 15.68
C VAL A 112 -7.19 -11.61 14.90
N ILE A 113 -7.18 -11.81 13.58
CA ILE A 113 -6.02 -11.49 12.72
C ILE A 113 -5.67 -10.00 12.83
N ILE A 114 -6.66 -9.11 12.81
CA ILE A 114 -6.44 -7.66 12.91
C ILE A 114 -5.86 -7.28 14.27
N ARG A 115 -6.35 -7.91 15.35
CA ARG A 115 -5.79 -7.72 16.69
C ARG A 115 -4.34 -8.22 16.77
N GLU A 116 -4.07 -9.42 16.27
CA GLU A 116 -2.72 -10.01 16.24
C GLU A 116 -1.73 -9.14 15.44
N LEU A 117 -2.13 -8.63 14.26
CA LEU A 117 -1.33 -7.72 13.45
C LEU A 117 -1.05 -6.40 14.17
N ARG A 118 -2.05 -5.84 14.86
CA ARG A 118 -1.89 -4.62 15.67
C ARG A 118 -0.90 -4.83 16.81
N GLU A 119 -0.96 -5.98 17.48
CA GLU A 119 -0.04 -6.32 18.56
C GLU A 119 1.40 -6.51 18.05
N LEU A 120 1.59 -7.02 16.83
CA LEU A 120 2.89 -7.09 16.17
C LEU A 120 3.40 -5.71 15.75
N ALA A 121 2.55 -4.86 15.17
CA ALA A 121 2.94 -3.53 14.70
C ALA A 121 3.35 -2.58 15.83
N THR A 122 2.85 -2.82 17.05
CA THR A 122 3.11 -2.00 18.24
C THR A 122 4.21 -2.56 19.13
N SER A 123 4.74 -3.76 18.84
CA SER A 123 5.88 -4.28 19.60
C SER A 123 7.18 -3.63 19.15
N SER A 124 7.99 -3.19 20.11
CA SER A 124 9.34 -2.68 19.84
C SER A 124 10.20 -3.79 19.21
N ASP A 125 10.86 -3.48 18.08
CA ASP A 125 11.79 -4.36 17.37
C ASP A 125 13.05 -4.72 18.18
N GLU A 126 13.21 -4.21 19.40
CA GLU A 126 14.35 -4.51 20.29
C GLU A 126 14.50 -6.01 20.65
N ASN A 127 13.49 -6.85 20.36
CA ASN A 127 13.55 -8.31 20.51
C ASN A 127 13.89 -9.08 19.22
N ALA A 128 14.25 -8.40 18.12
CA ALA A 128 14.54 -9.02 16.81
C ALA A 128 15.78 -9.95 16.82
N CYS A 129 16.53 -10.03 17.92
CA CYS A 129 17.75 -10.84 18.04
C CYS A 129 17.52 -12.37 18.00
N ASN A 130 16.28 -12.86 18.00
CA ASN A 130 15.98 -14.30 18.11
C ASN A 130 15.66 -14.99 16.77
N GLY A 131 15.83 -14.31 15.63
CA GLY A 131 15.54 -14.91 14.33
C GLY A 131 14.05 -15.19 14.09
N LEU A 132 13.14 -14.63 14.87
CA LEU A 132 11.68 -14.68 14.69
C LEU A 132 11.19 -13.55 13.78
N ALA A 133 10.05 -13.73 13.12
CA ALA A 133 9.48 -12.71 12.24
C ALA A 133 8.83 -11.56 13.03
N THR A 134 9.02 -10.36 12.54
CA THR A 134 8.46 -9.09 13.03
C THR A 134 7.30 -8.63 12.14
N PHE A 135 6.67 -7.51 12.51
CA PHE A 135 5.69 -6.88 11.62
C PHE A 135 6.32 -6.40 10.31
N PHE A 136 7.57 -5.93 10.36
CA PHE A 136 8.29 -5.46 9.18
C PHE A 136 8.43 -6.57 8.12
N ASP A 137 8.68 -7.81 8.52
CA ASP A 137 8.83 -8.94 7.60
C ASP A 137 7.57 -9.21 6.76
N LEU A 138 6.38 -8.78 7.24
CA LEU A 138 5.12 -8.89 6.49
C LEU A 138 4.99 -7.86 5.37
N LEU A 139 5.77 -6.77 5.44
CA LEU A 139 5.77 -5.64 4.50
C LEU A 139 6.85 -5.77 3.42
N VAL A 140 7.65 -6.83 3.47
CA VAL A 140 8.73 -7.10 2.51
C VAL A 140 8.21 -8.02 1.39
N PRO A 141 8.61 -7.78 0.12
CA PRO A 141 8.23 -8.66 -0.99
C PRO A 141 8.63 -10.10 -0.77
N LEU A 142 7.71 -11.01 -1.08
CA LEU A 142 7.92 -12.46 -1.01
C LEU A 142 8.95 -12.91 -2.05
N LEU A 143 9.79 -13.87 -1.66
CA LEU A 143 10.62 -14.57 -2.63
C LEU A 143 9.79 -15.59 -3.42
N THR A 144 10.14 -15.77 -4.69
CA THR A 144 9.46 -16.70 -5.60
C THR A 144 9.93 -18.14 -5.43
N GLU A 145 11.11 -18.34 -4.86
CA GLU A 145 11.67 -19.64 -4.50
C GLU A 145 12.26 -19.60 -3.08
N LYS A 146 12.45 -20.79 -2.48
CA LYS A 146 13.20 -20.89 -1.23
C LYS A 146 14.64 -20.47 -1.50
N PRO A 147 15.20 -19.48 -0.79
CA PRO A 147 16.58 -19.09 -0.99
C PRO A 147 17.49 -20.27 -0.68
N ASN A 148 18.19 -20.78 -1.71
CA ASN A 148 19.22 -21.79 -1.55
C ASN A 148 20.49 -21.12 -1.02
N ASP A 149 21.17 -21.76 -0.07
CA ASP A 149 22.42 -21.26 0.53
C ASP A 149 23.63 -21.19 -0.46
N SER A 150 23.45 -21.35 -1.78
CA SER A 150 24.62 -21.49 -2.67
C SER A 150 24.54 -21.05 -4.14
N ILE A 151 23.43 -20.61 -4.74
CA ILE A 151 23.48 -20.09 -6.13
C ILE A 151 22.40 -19.01 -6.36
N PRO A 152 22.77 -17.77 -6.74
CA PRO A 152 21.81 -16.79 -7.22
C PRO A 152 21.34 -17.20 -8.63
N THR A 153 20.05 -17.50 -8.77
CA THR A 153 19.42 -17.75 -10.07
C THR A 153 19.13 -16.41 -10.75
N THR A 154 19.62 -16.26 -11.98
CA THR A 154 19.44 -15.11 -12.88
C THR A 154 18.00 -14.96 -13.44
N ASP A 155 17.02 -15.72 -12.93
CA ASP A 155 15.66 -15.78 -13.47
C ASP A 155 14.70 -14.71 -12.88
N ASP A 156 15.15 -13.90 -11.92
CA ASP A 156 14.39 -12.77 -11.37
C ASP A 156 14.34 -11.55 -12.32
N ASP A 157 15.11 -11.56 -13.42
CA ASP A 157 15.25 -10.45 -14.37
C ASP A 157 13.90 -10.00 -14.98
N VAL A 158 12.95 -10.92 -15.17
CA VAL A 158 11.61 -10.58 -15.68
C VAL A 158 10.82 -9.80 -14.64
N LEU A 159 10.88 -10.18 -13.37
CA LEU A 159 10.17 -9.44 -12.31
C LEU A 159 10.78 -8.06 -12.08
N ILE A 160 12.10 -7.89 -12.26
CA ILE A 160 12.74 -6.57 -12.22
C ILE A 160 12.10 -5.60 -13.21
N LEU A 161 11.63 -6.08 -14.38
CA LEU A 161 10.98 -5.25 -15.40
C LEU A 161 9.50 -4.95 -15.15
N PHE A 162 8.79 -5.83 -14.42
CA PHE A 162 7.34 -5.76 -14.24
C PHE A 162 6.88 -5.41 -12.82
N GLY A 163 7.79 -5.41 -11.84
CA GLY A 163 7.53 -5.03 -10.46
C GLY A 163 7.80 -6.16 -9.45
N SER A 164 7.70 -5.80 -8.16
CA SER A 164 7.96 -6.75 -7.08
C SER A 164 6.80 -7.74 -6.88
N PRO A 165 7.09 -8.99 -6.46
CA PRO A 165 6.09 -9.90 -5.92
C PRO A 165 5.29 -9.27 -4.76
N ALA A 166 4.08 -9.77 -4.53
CA ALA A 166 3.26 -9.33 -3.41
C ALA A 166 3.94 -9.60 -2.06
N THR A 167 3.68 -8.73 -1.09
CA THR A 167 4.01 -8.97 0.32
C THR A 167 2.91 -9.82 0.99
N VAL A 168 3.17 -10.32 2.20
CA VAL A 168 2.12 -10.97 3.00
C VAL A 168 0.98 -9.99 3.30
N PHE A 169 1.31 -8.74 3.63
CA PHE A 169 0.34 -7.70 3.95
C PHE A 169 -0.56 -7.38 2.74
N GLN A 170 0.00 -7.27 1.54
CA GLN A 170 -0.76 -7.06 0.30
C GLN A 170 -1.70 -8.24 -0.02
N LEU A 171 -1.24 -9.48 0.19
CA LEU A 171 -2.09 -10.66 0.03
C LEU A 171 -3.26 -10.63 1.02
N LEU A 172 -3.02 -10.25 2.28
CA LEU A 172 -4.07 -10.12 3.29
C LEU A 172 -5.07 -9.00 2.96
N ILE A 173 -4.59 -7.84 2.49
CA ILE A 173 -5.48 -6.76 2.00
C ILE A 173 -6.37 -7.26 0.86
N SER A 174 -5.85 -8.14 0.00
CA SER A 174 -6.56 -8.65 -1.18
C SER A 174 -7.62 -9.71 -0.88
N VAL A 175 -7.71 -10.17 0.38
CA VAL A 175 -8.75 -11.08 0.87
C VAL A 175 -10.01 -10.26 1.18
N LYS A 176 -11.14 -10.54 0.51
CA LYS A 176 -12.33 -9.67 0.48
C LYS A 176 -12.88 -9.36 1.88
N THR A 177 -12.92 -10.36 2.75
CA THR A 177 -13.39 -10.20 4.14
C THR A 177 -12.43 -9.37 5.01
N LEU A 178 -11.14 -9.36 4.68
CA LEU A 178 -10.12 -8.60 5.40
C LEU A 178 -9.87 -7.21 4.82
N THR A 179 -10.12 -6.97 3.53
CA THR A 179 -9.84 -5.71 2.84
C THR A 179 -10.23 -4.45 3.63
N PRO A 180 -11.49 -4.29 4.11
CA PRO A 180 -11.86 -3.09 4.86
C PRO A 180 -11.08 -2.97 6.18
N LEU A 181 -10.98 -4.06 6.93
CA LEU A 181 -10.32 -4.08 8.24
C LEU A 181 -8.81 -3.83 8.15
N MET A 182 -8.17 -4.37 7.11
CA MET A 182 -6.75 -4.17 6.83
C MET A 182 -6.48 -2.74 6.36
N THR A 183 -7.39 -2.17 5.57
CA THR A 183 -7.31 -0.75 5.17
C THR A 183 -7.44 0.15 6.39
N ASP A 184 -8.38 -0.14 7.28
CA ASP A 184 -8.53 0.56 8.56
C ASP A 184 -7.26 0.50 9.41
N LEU A 185 -6.74 -0.71 9.61
CA LEU A 185 -5.52 -0.92 10.38
C LEU A 185 -4.33 -0.18 9.76
N GLY A 186 -4.15 -0.26 8.45
CA GLY A 186 -3.05 0.40 7.74
C GLY A 186 -3.10 1.92 7.92
N LEU A 187 -4.26 2.53 7.68
CA LEU A 187 -4.44 3.98 7.82
C LEU A 187 -4.30 4.44 9.28
N GLU A 188 -4.80 3.65 10.23
CA GLU A 188 -4.62 3.91 11.67
C GLU A 188 -3.15 3.90 12.07
N LEU A 189 -2.39 2.88 11.66
CA LEU A 189 -0.97 2.77 11.99
C LEU A 189 -0.15 3.93 11.42
N VAL A 190 -0.49 4.41 10.22
CA VAL A 190 0.13 5.60 9.62
C VAL A 190 -0.26 6.87 10.39
N ALA A 191 -1.55 7.00 10.79
CA ALA A 191 -2.02 8.13 11.59
C ALA A 191 -1.36 8.19 12.99
N CYS A 192 -1.03 7.04 13.57
CA CYS A 192 -0.27 6.94 14.82
C CYS A 192 1.25 7.11 14.65
N SER A 193 1.72 7.51 13.46
CA SER A 193 3.15 7.72 13.16
C SER A 193 4.01 6.50 13.51
N SER A 194 3.52 5.29 13.17
CA SER A 194 4.31 4.06 13.28
C SER A 194 5.65 4.21 12.55
N PHE A 195 6.70 3.55 13.06
CA PHE A 195 7.99 3.43 12.38
C PHE A 195 7.87 2.82 10.97
N HIS A 196 6.79 2.08 10.70
CA HIS A 196 6.55 1.43 9.41
C HIS A 196 5.66 2.24 8.47
N SER A 197 5.27 3.48 8.82
CA SER A 197 4.26 4.27 8.10
C SER A 197 4.48 4.33 6.58
N GLN A 198 5.70 4.64 6.14
CA GLN A 198 6.03 4.72 4.71
C GLN A 198 5.85 3.36 4.02
N ARG A 199 6.34 2.27 4.64
CA ARG A 199 6.21 0.91 4.11
C ARG A 199 4.77 0.43 4.08
N ILE A 200 3.94 0.85 5.04
CA ILE A 200 2.50 0.57 5.06
C ILE A 200 1.82 1.27 3.89
N LEU A 201 2.14 2.55 3.61
CA LEU A 201 1.62 3.27 2.45
C LEU A 201 1.98 2.59 1.13
N GLU A 202 3.20 2.06 1.00
CA GLU A 202 3.61 1.29 -0.19
C GLU A 202 2.75 0.04 -0.43
N GLN A 203 2.13 -0.54 0.60
CA GLN A 203 1.29 -1.74 0.44
C GLN A 203 -0.01 -1.46 -0.33
N PHE A 204 -0.42 -0.19 -0.45
CA PHE A 204 -1.58 0.18 -1.25
C PHE A 204 -1.28 0.19 -2.75
N ARG A 205 -0.01 0.11 -3.18
CA ARG A 205 0.32 -0.10 -4.59
C ARG A 205 0.01 -1.54 -5.03
N PRO A 206 -0.54 -1.76 -6.23
CA PRO A 206 -0.84 -3.09 -6.73
C PRO A 206 0.46 -3.87 -7.00
N PRO A 207 0.70 -5.04 -6.37
CA PRO A 207 1.86 -5.85 -6.70
C PRO A 207 1.62 -6.70 -7.96
N VAL A 208 2.69 -7.27 -8.49
CA VAL A 208 2.58 -8.22 -9.61
C VAL A 208 1.72 -9.41 -9.17
N GLY A 209 0.80 -9.85 -10.04
CA GLY A 209 -0.09 -10.99 -9.79
C GLY A 209 -1.37 -10.68 -9.00
N ILE A 210 -1.50 -9.48 -8.43
CA ILE A 210 -2.74 -8.99 -7.80
C ILE A 210 -3.19 -7.73 -8.54
N THR A 211 -4.17 -7.89 -9.43
CA THR A 211 -4.64 -6.77 -10.24
C THR A 211 -5.73 -5.94 -9.56
N THR A 212 -6.25 -6.38 -8.41
CA THR A 212 -7.55 -5.96 -7.90
C THR A 212 -7.45 -5.72 -6.39
N MET A 213 -7.24 -4.47 -5.97
CA MET A 213 -7.05 -4.10 -4.55
C MET A 213 -8.37 -3.77 -3.83
N PHE A 214 -9.38 -3.31 -4.58
CA PHE A 214 -10.66 -2.89 -4.00
C PHE A 214 -11.80 -3.83 -4.40
N SER A 215 -12.67 -4.10 -3.42
CA SER A 215 -13.88 -4.90 -3.63
C SER A 215 -14.95 -4.14 -4.43
N SER A 216 -14.99 -2.81 -4.36
CA SER A 216 -15.99 -1.95 -5.01
C SER A 216 -15.47 -0.54 -5.28
N LYS A 217 -16.19 0.21 -6.12
CA LYS A 217 -15.93 1.64 -6.38
C LYS A 217 -16.05 2.48 -5.10
N GLN A 218 -17.02 2.17 -4.24
CA GLN A 218 -17.22 2.86 -2.97
C GLN A 218 -16.00 2.69 -2.05
N ALA A 219 -15.42 1.50 -2.00
CA ALA A 219 -14.22 1.24 -1.20
C ALA A 219 -13.02 2.08 -1.68
N PHE A 220 -12.88 2.27 -3.01
CA PHE A 220 -11.87 3.17 -3.56
C PHE A 220 -12.13 4.64 -3.14
N THR A 221 -13.35 5.14 -3.29
CA THR A 221 -13.69 6.53 -2.91
C THR A 221 -13.46 6.78 -1.41
N GLU A 222 -13.83 5.83 -0.56
CA GLU A 222 -13.63 5.92 0.88
C GLU A 222 -12.13 5.92 1.24
N THR A 223 -11.37 4.99 0.68
CA THR A 223 -9.93 4.87 0.96
C THR A 223 -9.17 6.11 0.49
N SER A 224 -9.45 6.59 -0.73
CA SER A 224 -8.82 7.80 -1.27
C SER A 224 -9.18 9.05 -0.48
N SER A 225 -10.44 9.20 -0.06
CA SER A 225 -10.86 10.32 0.79
C SER A 225 -10.16 10.29 2.16
N ARG A 226 -10.03 9.12 2.78
CA ARG A 226 -9.33 8.97 4.08
C ARG A 226 -7.83 9.20 3.96
N LEU A 227 -7.20 8.81 2.86
CA LEU A 227 -5.81 9.16 2.56
C LEU A 227 -5.62 10.67 2.45
N LEU A 228 -6.55 11.39 1.80
CA LEU A 228 -6.49 12.85 1.73
C LEU A 228 -6.74 13.53 3.09
N GLN A 229 -7.65 13.00 3.91
CA GLN A 229 -7.82 13.48 5.29
C GLN A 229 -6.53 13.26 6.10
N LEU A 230 -5.88 12.10 5.93
CA LEU A 230 -4.63 11.79 6.60
C LEU A 230 -3.50 12.72 6.16
N PHE A 231 -3.41 13.03 4.86
CA PHE A 231 -2.48 14.03 4.32
C PHE A 231 -2.60 15.39 5.02
N GLN A 232 -3.84 15.84 5.31
CA GLN A 232 -4.08 17.12 5.98
C GLN A 232 -3.70 17.13 7.47
N VAL A 233 -3.65 15.97 8.12
CA VAL A 233 -3.40 15.84 9.57
C VAL A 233 -1.92 15.55 9.87
N ILE A 234 -1.25 14.80 9.01
CA ILE A 234 0.17 14.45 9.19
C ILE A 234 1.05 15.69 8.99
N SER A 235 2.06 15.86 9.85
CA SER A 235 3.06 16.94 9.72
C SER A 235 4.32 16.51 8.97
N ASP A 236 4.58 15.21 8.84
CA ASP A 236 5.71 14.67 8.10
C ASP A 236 5.50 14.80 6.58
N THR A 237 6.33 15.64 5.95
CA THR A 237 6.29 15.94 4.52
C THR A 237 6.62 14.73 3.65
N HIS A 238 7.44 13.79 4.12
CA HIS A 238 7.77 12.56 3.39
C HIS A 238 6.58 11.60 3.34
N LEU A 239 5.82 11.50 4.43
CA LEU A 239 4.59 10.73 4.47
C LEU A 239 3.49 11.39 3.62
N GLN A 240 3.38 12.71 3.67
CA GLN A 240 2.48 13.47 2.78
C GLN A 240 2.78 13.21 1.30
N ALA A 241 4.06 13.29 0.90
CA ALA A 241 4.48 12.98 -0.46
C ALA A 241 4.21 11.52 -0.83
N SER A 242 4.45 10.59 0.10
CA SER A 242 4.15 9.17 -0.10
C SER A 242 2.67 8.94 -0.36
N ILE A 243 1.77 9.56 0.41
CA ILE A 243 0.32 9.49 0.18
C ILE A 243 -0.05 9.98 -1.22
N LEU A 244 0.46 11.15 -1.63
CA LEU A 244 0.15 11.69 -2.95
C LEU A 244 0.70 10.82 -4.08
N SER A 245 1.87 10.19 -3.88
CA SER A 245 2.50 9.32 -4.89
C SER A 245 1.74 8.01 -5.15
N ILE A 246 0.92 7.54 -4.21
CA ILE A 246 0.16 6.29 -4.36
C ILE A 246 -1.23 6.49 -4.96
N LEU A 247 -1.80 7.71 -4.90
CA LEU A 247 -3.16 7.96 -5.36
C LEU A 247 -3.38 7.69 -6.86
N PRO A 248 -2.47 8.07 -7.78
CA PRO A 248 -2.62 7.73 -9.20
C PRO A 248 -2.57 6.22 -9.46
N ASP A 249 -1.67 5.50 -8.77
CA ASP A 249 -1.55 4.04 -8.86
C ASP A 249 -2.85 3.38 -8.40
N LEU A 250 -3.42 3.86 -7.28
CA LEU A 250 -4.69 3.39 -6.74
C LEU A 250 -5.86 3.63 -7.71
N ALA A 251 -5.91 4.79 -8.36
CA ALA A 251 -6.95 5.13 -9.33
C ALA A 251 -6.85 4.34 -10.65
N SER A 252 -5.68 3.75 -10.91
CA SER A 252 -5.41 2.90 -12.07
C SER A 252 -5.80 1.43 -11.83
N CYS A 253 -6.04 1.03 -10.58
CA CYS A 253 -6.41 -0.34 -10.23
C CYS A 253 -7.86 -0.70 -10.64
N PRO A 254 -8.10 -1.84 -11.30
CA PRO A 254 -9.46 -2.34 -11.54
C PRO A 254 -10.14 -2.83 -10.25
N CYS A 255 -11.47 -2.78 -10.23
CA CYS A 255 -12.30 -3.20 -9.10
C CYS A 255 -12.74 -4.68 -9.21
N ALA A 256 -12.76 -5.40 -8.08
CA ALA A 256 -13.00 -6.85 -8.06
C ALA A 256 -14.44 -7.27 -8.41
N SER A 257 -15.45 -6.45 -8.09
CA SER A 257 -16.88 -6.77 -8.26
C SER A 257 -17.37 -6.66 -9.70
N SER A 258 -16.78 -5.77 -10.49
CA SER A 258 -17.20 -5.49 -11.87
C SER A 258 -16.18 -5.96 -12.90
N GLY A 259 -14.90 -6.14 -12.54
CA GLY A 259 -13.82 -6.29 -13.51
C GLY A 259 -13.54 -5.00 -14.30
N ASP A 260 -14.44 -4.03 -14.24
CA ASP A 260 -14.32 -2.73 -14.86
C ASP A 260 -13.25 -1.88 -14.16
N ILE A 261 -12.42 -1.26 -15.00
CA ILE A 261 -11.53 -0.17 -14.62
C ILE A 261 -12.39 1.01 -14.14
N LEU A 262 -11.94 1.73 -13.12
CA LEU A 262 -12.60 2.97 -12.67
C LEU A 262 -12.78 3.91 -13.87
N SER A 263 -14.01 4.40 -14.07
CA SER A 263 -14.29 5.36 -15.13
C SER A 263 -13.72 6.74 -14.77
N ASP A 264 -13.53 7.60 -15.76
CA ASP A 264 -13.09 8.98 -15.51
C ASP A 264 -14.08 9.75 -14.63
N ALA A 265 -15.36 9.38 -14.66
CA ALA A 265 -16.37 9.89 -13.74
C ALA A 265 -16.12 9.43 -12.29
N ASP A 266 -15.66 8.20 -12.06
CA ASP A 266 -15.34 7.72 -10.71
C ASP A 266 -14.09 8.42 -10.15
N ARG A 267 -13.11 8.73 -11.02
CA ARG A 267 -11.88 9.45 -10.66
C ARG A 267 -12.11 10.94 -10.45
N SER A 268 -13.14 11.51 -11.06
CA SER A 268 -13.45 12.94 -11.00
C SER A 268 -13.56 13.50 -9.58
N SER A 269 -14.19 12.76 -8.66
CA SER A 269 -14.37 13.18 -7.28
C SER A 269 -13.04 13.35 -6.56
N LEU A 270 -12.09 12.45 -6.81
CA LEU A 270 -10.75 12.53 -6.24
C LEU A 270 -10.00 13.74 -6.82
N VAL A 271 -10.05 13.92 -8.14
CA VAL A 271 -9.43 15.07 -8.81
C VAL A 271 -9.97 16.40 -8.26
N ASN A 272 -11.29 16.53 -8.06
CA ASN A 272 -11.88 17.73 -7.47
C ASN A 272 -11.38 18.00 -6.04
N GLN A 273 -11.24 16.96 -5.22
CA GLN A 273 -10.68 17.10 -3.86
C GLN A 273 -9.21 17.54 -3.90
N LEU A 274 -8.42 17.02 -4.83
CA LEU A 274 -7.01 17.43 -5.03
C LEU A 274 -6.90 18.89 -5.50
N ILE A 275 -7.75 19.33 -6.43
CA ILE A 275 -7.79 20.73 -6.90
C ILE A 275 -8.18 21.67 -5.76
N GLU A 276 -9.18 21.30 -4.95
CA GLU A 276 -9.60 22.11 -3.80
C GLU A 276 -8.52 22.15 -2.69
N LEU A 277 -7.81 21.04 -2.50
CA LEU A 277 -6.66 20.99 -1.60
C LEU A 277 -5.55 21.94 -2.06
N LEU A 278 -5.25 22.00 -3.36
CA LEU A 278 -4.26 22.91 -3.92
C LEU A 278 -4.67 24.39 -3.73
N ARG A 279 -5.97 24.68 -3.81
CA ARG A 279 -6.50 26.01 -3.53
C ARG A 279 -6.32 26.44 -2.07
N THR A 280 -6.45 25.51 -1.14
CA THR A 280 -6.52 25.81 0.31
C THR A 280 -5.22 25.58 1.07
N ILE A 281 -4.28 24.82 0.52
CA ILE A 281 -3.01 24.51 1.17
C ILE A 281 -2.21 25.77 1.50
N PRO A 282 -1.73 25.95 2.74
CA PRO A 282 -0.92 27.12 3.10
C PRO A 282 0.44 27.06 2.38
N LEU A 283 0.92 28.23 1.95
CA LEU A 283 2.27 28.33 1.40
C LEU A 283 3.28 28.16 2.54
N GLY A 284 4.15 27.16 2.41
CA GLY A 284 5.27 26.99 3.33
C GLY A 284 6.32 28.09 3.13
N THR A 285 7.02 28.47 4.19
CA THR A 285 8.35 29.07 4.05
C THR A 285 9.28 27.98 3.55
N ILE A 286 9.86 28.12 2.35
CA ILE A 286 10.86 27.19 1.82
C ILE A 286 12.02 27.16 2.81
N GLY A 287 12.07 26.10 3.62
CA GLY A 287 13.18 25.84 4.52
C GLY A 287 14.41 25.49 3.69
N SER A 288 15.56 26.05 4.08
CA SER A 288 16.85 25.98 3.39
C SER A 288 17.53 24.59 3.41
N THR A 289 16.76 23.50 3.35
CA THR A 289 17.28 22.13 3.42
C THR A 289 16.76 21.33 2.24
N GLU A 290 17.68 20.94 1.35
CA GLU A 290 17.48 20.31 0.03
C GLU A 290 16.74 18.95 0.05
N ASP A 291 16.32 18.44 1.22
CA ASP A 291 15.80 17.06 1.37
C ASP A 291 14.30 16.92 1.65
N HIS A 292 13.54 18.02 1.83
CA HIS A 292 12.10 17.91 2.11
C HIS A 292 11.25 18.06 0.85
N SER A 293 10.46 17.02 0.54
CA SER A 293 9.48 17.02 -0.55
C SER A 293 8.37 18.04 -0.25
N ASP A 294 8.36 19.15 -0.98
CA ASP A 294 7.33 20.19 -0.84
C ASP A 294 5.93 19.63 -1.19
N PRO A 295 4.94 19.73 -0.28
CA PRO A 295 3.62 19.14 -0.49
C PRO A 295 2.85 19.72 -1.69
N ILE A 296 3.08 20.98 -2.05
CA ILE A 296 2.45 21.64 -3.20
C ILE A 296 3.03 21.06 -4.50
N CYS A 297 4.36 20.91 -4.57
CA CYS A 297 5.02 20.25 -5.69
C CYS A 297 4.51 18.81 -5.86
N CYS A 298 4.47 18.03 -4.78
CA CYS A 298 3.95 16.65 -4.82
C CYS A 298 2.47 16.59 -5.24
N LEU A 299 1.66 17.59 -4.87
CA LEU A 299 0.24 17.65 -5.23
C LEU A 299 0.06 17.95 -6.72
N LEU A 300 0.84 18.88 -7.24
CA LEU A 300 0.89 19.19 -8.68
C LEU A 300 1.34 17.99 -9.50
N GLU A 301 2.37 17.27 -9.04
CA GLU A 301 2.83 16.03 -9.67
C GLU A 301 1.76 14.94 -9.63
N CYS A 302 1.11 14.74 -8.49
CA CYS A 302 0.00 13.80 -8.33
C CYS A 302 -1.11 14.09 -9.35
N LEU A 303 -1.49 15.37 -9.53
CA LEU A 303 -2.50 15.78 -10.51
C LEU A 303 -2.11 15.48 -11.97
N THR A 304 -0.82 15.38 -12.29
CA THR A 304 -0.37 14.96 -13.63
C THR A 304 -0.60 13.47 -13.92
N GLY A 305 -0.83 12.67 -12.88
CA GLY A 305 -1.13 11.24 -13.01
C GLY A 305 -2.59 10.92 -13.37
N PHE A 306 -3.46 11.94 -13.48
CA PHE A 306 -4.89 11.76 -13.78
C PHE A 306 -5.25 12.27 -15.17
N ALA A 307 -6.20 11.60 -15.82
CA ALA A 307 -6.88 12.14 -16.99
C ALA A 307 -7.95 13.16 -16.53
N ILE A 308 -7.75 14.43 -16.87
CA ILE A 308 -8.64 15.53 -16.47
C ILE A 308 -9.47 16.00 -17.67
N ASP A 309 -10.77 16.20 -17.49
CA ASP A 309 -11.65 16.75 -18.52
C ASP A 309 -11.50 18.27 -18.66
N VAL A 310 -12.09 18.83 -19.72
CA VAL A 310 -11.93 20.25 -20.08
C VAL A 310 -12.41 21.19 -18.97
N GLU A 311 -13.54 20.87 -18.33
CA GLU A 311 -14.10 21.71 -17.26
C GLU A 311 -13.17 21.78 -16.04
N ARG A 312 -12.68 20.63 -15.57
CA ARG A 312 -11.75 20.57 -14.44
C ARG A 312 -10.36 21.09 -14.79
N SER A 313 -9.93 20.94 -16.05
CA SER A 313 -8.66 21.53 -16.51
C SER A 313 -8.69 23.05 -16.39
N ASN A 314 -9.80 23.70 -16.80
CA ASN A 314 -9.98 25.14 -16.60
C ASN A 314 -9.97 25.53 -15.11
N GLN A 315 -10.61 24.75 -14.24
CA GLN A 315 -10.56 25.00 -12.79
C GLN A 315 -9.14 24.85 -12.22
N LEU A 316 -8.41 23.81 -12.64
CA LEU A 316 -7.01 23.60 -12.26
C LEU A 316 -6.15 24.79 -12.70
N TYR A 317 -6.40 25.33 -13.89
CA TYR A 317 -5.67 26.48 -14.41
C TYR A 317 -5.85 27.70 -13.51
N ASP A 318 -7.10 28.00 -13.14
CA ASP A 318 -7.40 29.11 -12.24
C ASP A 318 -6.69 28.94 -10.89
N VAL A 319 -6.77 27.74 -10.28
CA VAL A 319 -6.12 27.46 -9.00
C VAL A 319 -4.60 27.56 -9.08
N CYS A 320 -3.98 27.06 -10.14
CA CYS A 320 -2.54 27.15 -10.36
C CYS A 320 -2.05 28.60 -10.50
N PHE A 321 -2.81 29.45 -11.21
CA PHE A 321 -2.45 30.87 -11.31
C PHE A 321 -2.73 31.63 -10.02
N GLU A 322 -3.82 31.32 -9.32
CA GLU A 322 -4.09 31.84 -7.96
C GLU A 322 -2.96 31.46 -6.99
N LEU A 323 -2.40 30.26 -7.10
CA LEU A 323 -1.26 29.82 -6.30
C LEU A 323 -0.01 30.67 -6.55
N LEU A 324 0.28 31.01 -7.81
CA LEU A 324 1.37 31.93 -8.15
C LEU A 324 1.10 33.34 -7.61
N ASP A 325 -0.14 33.83 -7.69
CA ASP A 325 -0.53 35.13 -7.15
C ASP A 325 -0.41 35.19 -5.61
N ARG A 326 -0.52 34.05 -4.92
CA ARG A 326 -0.33 33.94 -3.47
C ARG A 326 1.14 33.92 -3.05
N CYS A 327 2.08 33.69 -3.97
CA CYS A 327 3.51 33.63 -3.64
C CYS A 327 4.03 35.03 -3.23
N TYR A 328 4.48 35.17 -1.99
CA TYR A 328 4.97 36.45 -1.45
C TYR A 328 6.46 36.71 -1.72
N THR A 329 7.22 35.69 -2.14
CA THR A 329 8.67 35.80 -2.42
C THR A 329 9.01 35.29 -3.82
N ASP A 330 9.99 35.92 -4.46
CA ASP A 330 10.48 35.48 -5.77
C ASP A 330 11.00 34.03 -5.71
N GLU A 331 11.66 33.63 -4.62
CA GLU A 331 12.15 32.27 -4.41
C GLU A 331 11.01 31.23 -4.47
N THR A 332 9.92 31.45 -3.73
CA THR A 332 8.73 30.57 -3.79
C THR A 332 8.09 30.54 -5.17
N TYR A 333 8.01 31.70 -5.83
CA TYR A 333 7.43 31.82 -7.16
C TYR A 333 8.18 30.96 -8.17
N TYR A 334 9.51 31.06 -8.17
CA TYR A 334 10.37 30.38 -9.13
C TYR A 334 10.57 28.89 -8.85
N VAL A 335 10.32 28.43 -7.62
CA VAL A 335 10.25 26.99 -7.31
C VAL A 335 8.97 26.36 -7.88
N TYR A 336 7.82 27.00 -7.72
CA TYR A 336 6.55 26.44 -8.18
C TYR A 336 6.30 26.61 -9.68
N LEU A 337 6.82 27.67 -10.29
CA LEU A 337 6.55 28.01 -11.70
C LEU A 337 6.83 26.84 -12.68
N PRO A 338 8.00 26.17 -12.68
CA PRO A 338 8.25 25.06 -13.61
C PRO A 338 7.32 23.86 -13.39
N VAL A 339 6.99 23.56 -12.13
CA VAL A 339 6.12 22.44 -11.74
C VAL A 339 4.68 22.72 -12.19
N ILE A 340 4.20 23.95 -11.97
CA ILE A 340 2.90 24.42 -12.43
C ILE A 340 2.82 24.34 -13.96
N ILE A 341 3.81 24.88 -14.68
CA ILE A 341 3.82 24.84 -16.15
C ILE A 341 3.73 23.40 -16.64
N ARG A 342 4.56 22.49 -16.09
CA ARG A 342 4.48 21.07 -16.43
C ARG A 342 3.09 20.50 -16.18
N CYS A 343 2.48 20.78 -15.02
CA CYS A 343 1.15 20.29 -14.66
C CYS A 343 0.07 20.79 -15.64
N LEU A 344 0.09 22.08 -15.98
CA LEU A 344 -0.87 22.72 -16.89
C LEU A 344 -0.77 22.17 -18.32
N LEU A 345 0.45 21.86 -18.76
CA LEU A 345 0.72 21.35 -20.10
C LEU A 345 0.36 19.88 -20.26
N VAL A 346 0.64 19.05 -19.25
CA VAL A 346 0.20 17.64 -19.24
C VAL A 346 -1.32 17.55 -19.24
N ASN A 347 -1.99 18.40 -18.45
CA ASN A 347 -3.45 18.51 -18.40
C ASN A 347 -4.01 19.49 -19.47
N GLY A 348 -3.19 19.80 -20.47
CA GLY A 348 -3.44 20.73 -21.56
C GLY A 348 -4.64 20.38 -22.44
N PRO A 349 -5.28 21.37 -23.10
CA PRO A 349 -6.22 21.07 -24.18
C PRO A 349 -5.49 20.29 -25.28
N THR A 350 -5.97 19.07 -25.55
CA THR A 350 -5.36 18.12 -26.48
C THR A 350 -5.60 18.45 -27.95
N ILE A 351 -6.48 19.42 -28.24
CA ILE A 351 -6.90 19.75 -29.61
C ILE A 351 -6.22 21.05 -30.09
N PRO A 352 -5.50 21.01 -31.23
CA PRO A 352 -4.65 22.10 -31.75
C PRO A 352 -5.26 23.48 -31.98
N ARG A 353 -6.59 23.63 -31.93
CA ARG A 353 -7.30 24.78 -32.55
C ARG A 353 -8.56 25.17 -31.79
N THR A 354 -8.50 25.22 -30.46
CA THR A 354 -9.58 25.77 -29.66
C THR A 354 -9.19 27.16 -29.14
N SER A 355 -10.18 28.04 -28.94
CA SER A 355 -9.98 29.32 -28.26
C SER A 355 -9.43 29.19 -26.83
N GLU A 356 -9.37 27.97 -26.31
CA GLU A 356 -8.89 27.64 -24.97
C GLU A 356 -7.37 27.52 -24.94
N LEU A 357 -6.75 26.96 -25.98
CA LEU A 357 -5.29 26.89 -26.11
C LEU A 357 -4.69 28.30 -26.14
N SER A 358 -5.19 29.17 -27.03
CA SER A 358 -4.73 30.57 -27.12
C SER A 358 -4.95 31.36 -25.83
N LYS A 359 -6.05 31.13 -25.10
CA LYS A 359 -6.27 31.71 -23.76
C LYS A 359 -5.26 31.19 -22.74
N CYS A 360 -5.00 29.89 -22.73
CA CYS A 360 -4.01 29.28 -21.84
C CYS A 360 -2.60 29.81 -22.12
N VAL A 361 -2.16 29.83 -23.38
CA VAL A 361 -0.87 30.38 -23.81
C VAL A 361 -0.76 31.86 -23.45
N SER A 362 -1.82 32.64 -23.63
CA SER A 362 -1.84 34.07 -23.27
C SER A 362 -1.70 34.28 -21.76
N ARG A 363 -2.36 33.45 -20.93
CA ARG A 363 -2.21 33.48 -19.47
C ARG A 363 -0.81 33.03 -19.06
N LEU A 364 -0.31 31.90 -19.58
CA LEU A 364 1.05 31.42 -19.33
C LEU A 364 2.08 32.50 -19.66
N ARG A 365 1.96 33.19 -20.81
CA ARG A 365 2.86 34.28 -21.19
C ARG A 365 2.88 35.44 -20.17
N ARG A 366 1.76 35.69 -19.49
CA ARG A 366 1.68 36.73 -18.44
C ARG A 366 2.45 36.34 -17.17
N TYR A 367 2.44 35.05 -16.81
CA TYR A 367 3.07 34.54 -15.59
C TYR A 367 4.50 34.00 -15.82
N CYS A 368 4.85 33.57 -17.03
CA CYS A 368 6.21 33.12 -17.38
C CYS A 368 7.15 34.33 -17.50
N VAL A 369 7.61 34.85 -16.37
CA VAL A 369 8.56 35.96 -16.29
C VAL A 369 9.93 35.42 -15.88
N PHE A 370 10.91 35.51 -16.77
CA PHE A 370 12.29 35.13 -16.43
C PHE A 370 12.86 36.05 -15.33
N PRO A 371 13.60 35.50 -14.35
CA PRO A 371 14.25 36.28 -13.31
C PRO A 371 15.19 37.32 -13.93
N LYS A 372 15.08 38.56 -13.47
CA LYS A 372 15.88 39.70 -13.96
C LYS A 372 17.23 39.84 -13.25
N SER A 373 17.56 38.95 -12.30
CA SER A 373 18.68 39.08 -11.37
C SER A 373 19.41 37.75 -11.16
N ASP A 374 20.74 37.78 -11.17
CA ASP A 374 21.66 36.67 -10.86
C ASP A 374 21.57 36.15 -9.40
N VAL A 375 20.58 36.58 -8.62
CA VAL A 375 20.46 36.23 -7.20
C VAL A 375 19.87 34.82 -7.02
N ILE A 376 19.02 34.35 -7.94
CA ILE A 376 18.33 33.04 -7.84
C ILE A 376 19.15 31.91 -8.50
N THR A 377 20.24 32.23 -9.20
CA THR A 377 21.10 31.25 -9.90
C THR A 377 22.17 30.60 -9.00
N ARG A 378 22.19 30.88 -7.69
CA ARG A 378 23.30 30.52 -6.79
C ARG A 378 23.02 29.37 -5.81
N SER A 379 22.40 28.29 -6.27
CA SER A 379 22.59 26.97 -5.64
C SER A 379 21.93 25.88 -6.48
N SER A 380 22.68 24.80 -6.71
CA SER A 380 22.33 23.61 -7.51
C SER A 380 22.51 23.75 -9.03
N SER A 381 22.96 22.66 -9.64
CA SER A 381 23.40 22.50 -11.04
C SER A 381 22.33 22.73 -12.12
N ASN A 382 21.12 23.15 -11.74
CA ASN A 382 20.00 23.40 -12.62
C ASN A 382 19.43 24.79 -12.32
N SER A 383 19.96 25.85 -12.94
CA SER A 383 19.36 27.18 -12.81
C SER A 383 17.88 27.14 -13.22
N VAL A 384 17.02 27.87 -12.52
CA VAL A 384 15.57 27.94 -12.81
C VAL A 384 15.33 28.26 -14.29
N ASP A 385 16.16 29.11 -14.88
CA ASP A 385 16.14 29.46 -16.30
C ASP A 385 16.35 28.24 -17.20
N CYS A 386 17.34 27.39 -16.89
CA CYS A 386 17.58 26.16 -17.63
C CYS A 386 16.38 25.21 -17.55
N VAL A 387 15.81 25.02 -16.36
CA VAL A 387 14.65 24.14 -16.16
C VAL A 387 13.42 24.68 -16.90
N LEU A 388 13.16 25.99 -16.82
CA LEU A 388 12.04 26.62 -17.50
C LEU A 388 12.19 26.53 -19.03
N VAL A 389 13.38 26.80 -19.56
CA VAL A 389 13.69 26.67 -20.99
C VAL A 389 13.57 25.22 -21.44
N GLU A 390 14.05 24.26 -20.66
CA GLU A 390 13.97 22.85 -21.00
C GLU A 390 12.53 22.34 -20.97
N VAL A 391 11.74 22.69 -19.96
CA VAL A 391 10.31 22.36 -19.89
C VAL A 391 9.58 22.92 -21.10
N LEU A 392 9.79 24.20 -21.44
CA LEU A 392 9.19 24.81 -22.63
C LEU A 392 9.68 24.14 -23.92
N ARG A 393 10.98 23.88 -24.06
CA ARG A 393 11.55 23.22 -25.25
C ARG A 393 10.97 21.83 -25.47
N LEU A 394 10.94 20.99 -24.44
CA LEU A 394 10.33 19.66 -24.51
C LEU A 394 8.86 19.77 -24.89
N THR A 395 8.16 20.73 -24.30
CA THR A 395 6.74 20.98 -24.61
C THR A 395 6.53 21.34 -26.08
N PHE A 396 7.28 22.30 -26.63
CA PHE A 396 7.17 22.67 -28.04
C PHE A 396 7.62 21.56 -28.99
N GLN A 397 8.59 20.73 -28.58
CA GLN A 397 9.05 19.59 -29.36
C GLN A 397 7.98 18.50 -29.47
N PHE A 398 7.24 18.23 -28.39
CA PHE A 398 6.21 17.19 -28.35
C PHE A 398 4.81 17.69 -28.71
N ASN A 399 4.57 19.00 -28.67
CA ASN A 399 3.31 19.64 -29.09
C ASN A 399 3.58 20.67 -30.20
N SER A 400 3.63 20.19 -31.45
CA SER A 400 3.84 21.02 -32.66
C SER A 400 2.75 22.08 -32.88
N THR A 401 1.63 21.96 -32.18
CA THR A 401 0.49 22.87 -32.19
C THR A 401 0.76 24.17 -31.46
N LEU A 402 1.55 24.13 -30.38
CA LEU A 402 1.97 25.30 -29.60
C LEU A 402 2.99 26.18 -30.33
N VAL A 403 3.67 25.65 -31.35
CA VAL A 403 4.70 26.37 -32.12
C VAL A 403 4.08 27.36 -33.12
N ILE A 404 2.80 27.20 -33.45
CA ILE A 404 2.11 27.92 -34.52
C ILE A 404 1.29 29.12 -33.97
N GLU A 405 1.00 29.15 -32.66
CA GLU A 405 0.38 30.29 -31.94
C GLU A 405 1.42 31.16 -31.23
#